data_AF-A0A8S3I6F5-F1
#
_entry.id   AF-A0A8S3I6F5-F1
#
_cell.length_a   1.000
_cell.length_b   1.000
_cell.length_c   1.000
_cell.angle_alpha   90.00
_cell.angle_beta   90.00
_cell.angle_gamma   90.00
#
_symmetry.space_group_name_H-M   'P 1'
#
loop_
_entity.id
_entity.type
_entity.pdbx_description
1 polymer ?
#
loop_
_entity_poly.entity_id
_entity_poly.type
_entity_poly.pdbx_seq_one_letter_code
_entity_poly.pdbx_strand_id
1 'polypeptide(L)'
;MIRVRAPWIKHFYYTDDNCYMIPNHETIVLGGTRQLDDDNTRVDLNDKDGIWQRCLRLCPSLAQAEILWDWAGLRPNREPIRVEIETIKHGNKNLLVVHNYGHGGNGISLSWGTSVDATRHFSSLLPTIDSKNKQVTSKL
;
A
#
# COMPACT_ATOMS: atom_id res chain seq x y z
N MET A 1 -0.88 14.33 1.93
CA MET A 1 0.21 14.27 0.94
C MET A 1 0.06 15.45 -0.01
N ILE A 2 1.14 16.08 -0.46
CA ILE A 2 1.12 17.20 -1.40
C ILE A 2 1.93 16.83 -2.65
N ARG A 3 1.41 17.11 -3.84
CA ARG A 3 2.14 16.98 -5.10
C ARG A 3 2.47 18.35 -5.63
N VAL A 4 3.75 18.57 -5.94
CA VAL A 4 4.21 19.85 -6.50
C VAL A 4 5.04 19.66 -7.76
N ARG A 5 5.06 20.65 -8.64
CA ARG A 5 5.95 20.70 -9.80
C ARG A 5 7.31 21.26 -9.36
N ALA A 6 8.32 20.39 -9.33
CA ALA A 6 9.68 20.75 -8.95
C ALA A 6 10.70 19.86 -9.68
N PRO A 7 10.81 19.97 -11.02
CA PRO A 7 11.66 19.10 -11.82
C PRO A 7 13.16 19.22 -11.47
N TRP A 8 13.59 20.29 -10.82
CA TRP A 8 14.98 20.49 -10.39
C TRP A 8 15.38 19.64 -9.16
N ILE A 9 14.41 19.09 -8.41
CA ILE A 9 14.72 18.25 -7.25
C ILE A 9 14.82 16.79 -7.71
N LYS A 10 16.03 16.23 -7.66
CA LYS A 10 16.32 14.86 -8.11
C LYS A 10 16.70 13.88 -6.99
N HIS A 11 16.84 14.38 -5.77
CA HIS A 11 17.18 13.56 -4.62
C HIS A 11 15.93 13.12 -3.86
N PHE A 12 15.92 11.86 -3.45
CA PHE A 12 14.95 11.34 -2.50
C PHE A 12 15.36 11.73 -1.08
N TYR A 13 14.38 12.20 -0.30
CA TYR A 13 14.55 12.51 1.12
C TYR A 13 13.61 11.65 1.93
N TYR A 14 14.09 11.09 3.04
CA TYR A 14 13.30 10.38 4.02
C TYR A 14 13.96 10.53 5.38
N THR A 15 13.20 11.06 6.34
CA THR A 15 13.69 11.43 7.66
C THR A 15 12.79 10.86 8.76
N ASP A 16 13.33 10.81 9.98
CA ASP A 16 12.61 10.26 11.14
C ASP A 16 11.46 11.17 11.61
N ASP A 17 11.44 12.45 11.24
CA ASP A 17 10.39 13.43 11.60
C ASP A 17 9.15 13.36 10.67
N ASN A 18 8.87 12.18 10.10
CA ASN A 18 7.79 11.96 9.13
C ASN A 18 7.85 12.94 7.95
N CYS A 19 9.04 13.24 7.44
CA CYS A 19 9.21 13.98 6.20
C CYS A 19 9.76 13.05 5.11
N TYR A 20 9.11 13.06 3.96
CA TYR A 20 9.63 12.41 2.76
C TYR A 20 9.36 13.25 1.52
N MET A 21 10.32 13.23 0.61
CA MET A 21 10.23 13.87 -0.68
C MET A 21 10.65 12.87 -1.74
N ILE A 22 9.70 12.48 -2.62
CA ILE A 22 9.90 11.43 -3.62
C ILE A 22 9.78 12.04 -5.01
N PRO A 23 10.91 12.30 -5.69
CA PRO A 23 10.89 12.82 -7.05
C PRO A 23 10.29 11.82 -8.04
N ASN A 24 9.44 12.33 -8.92
CA ASN A 24 9.07 11.70 -10.19
C ASN A 24 9.70 12.52 -11.34
N HIS A 25 9.29 12.28 -12.59
CA HIS A 25 9.84 12.96 -13.76
C HIS A 25 9.82 14.51 -13.65
N GLU A 26 8.64 15.12 -13.53
CA GLU A 26 8.46 16.59 -13.46
C GLU A 26 8.01 17.12 -12.10
N THR A 27 7.62 16.21 -11.22
CA THR A 27 6.88 16.51 -10.00
C THR A 27 7.48 15.77 -8.85
N ILE A 28 7.28 16.25 -7.64
CA ILE A 28 7.71 15.59 -6.41
C ILE A 28 6.52 15.36 -5.49
N VAL A 29 6.51 14.22 -4.81
CA VAL A 29 5.57 13.95 -3.72
C VAL A 29 6.19 14.41 -2.43
N LEU A 30 5.46 15.22 -1.67
CA LEU A 30 5.78 15.65 -0.33
C LEU A 30 4.87 14.95 0.67
N GLY A 31 5.48 14.40 1.71
CA GLY A 31 4.76 13.87 2.85
C GLY A 31 5.62 13.97 4.12
N GLY A 32 5.14 13.43 5.24
CA GLY A 32 3.85 12.78 5.38
C GLY A 32 3.31 12.84 6.80
N THR A 33 2.30 12.03 7.01
CA THR A 33 1.62 11.80 8.29
C THR A 33 1.45 10.30 8.49
N ARG A 34 1.39 9.90 9.76
CA ARG A 34 1.11 8.55 10.23
C ARG A 34 0.21 8.65 11.45
N GLN A 35 -1.09 8.73 11.20
CA GLN A 35 -2.12 8.70 12.24
C GLN A 35 -2.68 7.29 12.34
N LEU A 36 -2.53 6.65 13.50
CA LEU A 36 -3.14 5.36 13.78
C LEU A 36 -4.61 5.60 14.15
N ASP A 37 -5.48 4.68 13.73
CA ASP A 37 -6.92 4.67 14.01
C ASP A 37 -7.69 5.92 13.52
N ASP A 38 -7.12 6.65 12.56
CA ASP A 38 -7.78 7.73 11.84
C ASP A 38 -8.25 7.23 10.47
N ASP A 39 -9.57 7.16 10.28
CA ASP A 39 -10.22 6.76 9.03
C ASP A 39 -10.64 7.95 8.16
N ASN A 40 -10.27 9.18 8.55
CA ASN A 40 -10.58 10.37 7.80
C ASN A 40 -9.80 10.41 6.48
N THR A 41 -10.54 10.55 5.38
CA THR A 41 -9.99 10.64 4.03
C THR A 41 -9.96 12.07 3.50
N ARG A 42 -10.39 13.05 4.30
CA ARG A 42 -10.30 14.47 3.97
C ARG A 42 -8.92 15.00 4.32
N VAL A 43 -8.48 15.99 3.54
CA VAL A 43 -7.22 16.69 3.82
C VAL A 43 -7.39 17.57 5.05
N ASP A 44 -6.58 17.32 6.07
CA ASP A 44 -6.42 18.21 7.22
C ASP A 44 -5.42 19.34 6.88
N LEU A 45 -5.81 20.58 7.16
CA LEU A 45 -5.00 21.75 6.82
C LEU A 45 -3.75 21.88 7.70
N ASN A 46 -3.82 21.47 8.97
CA ASN A 46 -2.65 21.49 9.87
C ASN A 46 -1.62 20.47 9.43
N ASP A 47 -2.06 19.27 9.01
CA ASP A 47 -1.18 18.25 8.45
C ASP A 47 -0.52 18.71 7.16
N LYS A 48 -1.30 19.33 6.27
CA LYS A 48 -0.79 19.90 5.01
C LYS A 48 0.29 20.95 5.29
N ASP A 49 0.00 21.91 6.17
CA ASP A 49 0.95 22.96 6.54
C ASP A 49 2.19 22.37 7.22
N GLY A 50 2.01 21.41 8.12
CA GLY A 50 3.11 20.70 8.79
C GLY A 50 4.03 19.98 7.81
N ILE A 51 3.48 19.25 6.83
CA ILE A 51 4.25 18.60 5.75
C ILE A 51 5.03 19.64 4.96
N TRP A 52 4.36 20.72 4.54
CA TRP A 52 4.96 21.77 3.72
C TRP A 52 6.16 22.43 4.43
N GLN A 53 5.99 22.80 5.70
CA GLN A 53 7.03 23.43 6.50
C GLN A 53 8.22 22.50 6.74
N ARG A 54 8.00 21.20 7.01
CA ARG A 54 9.08 20.21 7.14
C ARG A 54 9.88 20.10 5.84
N CYS A 55 9.19 19.97 4.70
CA CYS A 55 9.82 19.85 3.39
C CYS A 55 10.61 21.11 3.01
N LEU A 56 10.05 22.30 3.26
CA LEU A 56 10.72 23.58 2.98
C LEU A 56 12.02 23.76 3.76
N ARG A 57 12.06 23.32 5.03
CA ARG A 57 13.29 23.38 5.84
C ARG A 57 14.41 22.52 5.25
N LEU A 58 14.07 21.36 4.70
CA LEU A 58 15.04 20.45 4.07
C LEU A 58 15.45 20.91 2.66
N CYS A 59 14.51 21.48 1.91
CA CYS A 59 14.74 21.93 0.54
C CYS A 59 14.09 23.30 0.29
N PRO A 60 14.79 24.41 0.61
CA PRO A 60 14.24 25.76 0.44
C PRO A 60 13.82 26.10 -1.00
N SER A 61 14.42 25.45 -2.00
CA SER A 61 14.05 25.62 -3.41
C SER A 61 12.60 25.18 -3.73
N LEU A 62 11.93 24.46 -2.82
CA LEU A 62 10.50 24.15 -2.94
C LEU A 62 9.61 25.38 -2.85
N ALA A 63 10.09 26.50 -2.29
CA ALA A 63 9.28 27.72 -2.12
C ALA A 63 8.74 28.28 -3.45
N GLN A 64 9.42 27.98 -4.57
CA GLN A 64 9.02 28.38 -5.93
C GLN A 64 8.18 27.30 -6.65
N ALA A 65 7.90 26.16 -6.01
CA ALA A 65 7.18 25.06 -6.62
C ALA A 65 5.67 25.33 -6.65
N GLU A 66 5.05 25.03 -7.80
CA GLU A 66 3.59 25.06 -7.95
C GLU A 66 2.97 23.83 -7.26
N ILE A 67 2.05 24.05 -6.32
CA ILE A 67 1.23 22.97 -5.75
C ILE A 67 0.18 22.55 -6.78
N LEU A 68 0.23 21.29 -7.20
CA LEU A 68 -0.68 20.74 -8.20
C LEU A 68 -1.95 20.18 -7.56
N TRP A 69 -1.80 19.43 -6.48
CA TRP A 69 -2.91 18.84 -5.70
C TRP A 69 -2.43 18.28 -4.37
N ASP A 70 -3.37 17.97 -3.49
CA ASP A 70 -3.17 17.25 -2.23
C ASP A 70 -4.29 16.22 -2.01
N TRP A 71 -3.99 15.20 -1.21
CA TRP A 71 -4.96 14.18 -0.80
C TRP A 71 -4.52 13.46 0.48
N ALA A 72 -5.47 12.78 1.12
CA ALA A 72 -5.27 11.89 2.26
C ALA A 72 -5.74 10.46 1.92
N GLY A 73 -5.06 9.45 2.44
CA GLY A 73 -5.32 8.05 2.11
C GLY A 73 -4.96 7.11 3.25
N LEU A 74 -5.71 6.00 3.35
CA LEU A 74 -5.58 5.03 4.41
C LEU A 74 -4.61 3.92 4.00
N ARG A 75 -3.64 3.61 4.87
CA ARG A 75 -2.71 2.50 4.68
C ARG A 75 -3.34 1.23 5.28
N PRO A 76 -3.58 0.15 4.50
CA PRO A 76 -4.20 -1.07 5.01
C PRO A 76 -3.17 -1.88 5.82
N ASN A 77 -2.89 -1.45 7.04
CA ASN A 77 -1.88 -2.03 7.91
C ASN A 77 -2.45 -3.20 8.73
N ARG A 78 -1.68 -4.28 8.86
CA ARG A 78 -1.91 -5.38 9.79
C ARG A 78 -0.57 -5.94 10.24
N GLU A 79 -0.42 -6.21 11.52
CA GLU A 79 0.74 -6.92 12.06
C GLU A 79 0.30 -8.29 12.60
N PRO A 80 0.78 -9.42 12.04
CA PRO A 80 1.61 -9.51 10.83
C PRO A 80 0.82 -9.25 9.54
N ILE A 81 1.51 -9.06 8.41
CA ILE A 81 0.91 -9.12 7.07
C ILE A 81 0.22 -10.49 6.89
N ARG A 82 -0.96 -10.54 6.24
CA ARG A 82 -1.69 -11.80 6.01
C ARG A 82 -1.42 -12.33 4.60
N VAL A 83 -0.59 -13.36 4.53
CA VAL A 83 -0.39 -14.19 3.34
C VAL A 83 -0.55 -15.65 3.76
N GLU A 84 -1.75 -16.20 3.58
CA GLU A 84 -2.10 -17.55 4.09
C GLU A 84 -3.30 -18.15 3.35
N ILE A 85 -3.53 -19.45 3.56
CA ILE A 85 -4.71 -20.17 3.07
C ILE A 85 -5.70 -20.35 4.20
N GLU A 86 -6.98 -20.05 3.95
CA GLU A 86 -8.09 -20.32 4.85
C GLU A 86 -9.17 -21.16 4.15
N THR A 87 -9.76 -22.12 4.87
CA THR A 87 -10.99 -22.79 4.42
C THR A 87 -12.19 -22.16 5.11
N ILE A 88 -13.03 -21.48 4.35
CA ILE A 88 -14.22 -20.80 4.86
C ILE A 88 -15.47 -21.62 4.50
N LYS A 89 -16.38 -21.81 5.46
CA LYS A 89 -17.69 -22.42 5.20
C LYS A 89 -18.65 -21.39 4.61
N HIS A 90 -19.28 -21.73 3.49
CA HIS A 90 -20.34 -20.94 2.87
C HIS A 90 -21.53 -21.86 2.54
N GLY A 91 -22.54 -21.85 3.41
CA GLY A 91 -23.62 -22.84 3.39
C GLY A 91 -23.07 -24.26 3.57
N ASN A 92 -23.43 -25.16 2.65
CA ASN A 92 -22.96 -26.55 2.64
C ASN A 92 -21.63 -26.75 1.89
N LYS A 93 -20.94 -25.67 1.49
CA LYS A 93 -19.69 -25.71 0.72
C LYS A 93 -18.51 -25.21 1.55
N ASN A 94 -17.34 -25.79 1.32
CA ASN A 94 -16.06 -25.29 1.80
C ASN A 94 -15.36 -24.53 0.67
N LEU A 95 -15.03 -23.26 0.90
CA LEU A 95 -14.30 -22.40 -0.03
C LEU A 95 -12.85 -22.26 0.44
N LEU A 96 -11.91 -22.42 -0.48
CA LEU A 96 -10.50 -22.12 -0.23
C LEU A 96 -10.24 -20.66 -0.59
N VAL A 97 -9.67 -19.91 0.35
CA VAL A 97 -9.36 -18.48 0.19
C VAL A 97 -7.87 -18.30 0.42
N VAL A 98 -7.19 -17.64 -0.52
CA VAL A 98 -5.81 -17.17 -0.33
C VAL A 98 -5.87 -15.71 0.03
N HIS A 99 -5.44 -15.38 1.25
CA HIS A 99 -5.35 -14.00 1.73
C HIS A 99 -4.02 -13.40 1.28
N ASN A 100 -4.03 -12.13 0.89
CA ASN A 100 -2.83 -11.35 0.58
C ASN A 100 -3.08 -9.86 0.88
N TYR A 101 -3.07 -9.47 2.15
CA TYR A 101 -3.37 -8.09 2.59
C TYR A 101 -2.63 -7.70 3.87
N GLY A 102 -2.72 -6.41 4.26
CA GLY A 102 -2.14 -5.92 5.50
C GLY A 102 -0.78 -5.23 5.36
N HIS A 103 -0.36 -4.92 4.14
CA HIS A 103 0.99 -4.41 3.83
C HIS A 103 1.29 -2.99 4.32
N GLY A 104 0.30 -2.27 4.86
CA GLY A 104 0.48 -0.91 5.36
C GLY A 104 1.11 0.03 4.32
N GLY A 105 2.13 0.79 4.73
CA GLY A 105 2.87 1.69 3.85
C GLY A 105 3.88 1.01 2.91
N ASN A 106 4.10 -0.29 3.07
CA ASN A 106 5.14 -1.05 2.37
C ASN A 106 4.60 -1.87 1.19
N GLY A 107 3.33 -1.70 0.83
CA GLY A 107 2.66 -2.50 -0.20
C GLY A 107 3.40 -2.56 -1.53
N ILE A 108 3.94 -1.44 -2.03
CA ILE A 108 4.72 -1.43 -3.28
C ILE A 108 6.00 -2.25 -3.13
N SER A 109 6.80 -1.98 -2.09
CA SER A 109 8.09 -2.65 -1.86
C SER A 109 7.93 -4.16 -1.64
N LEU A 110 6.83 -4.60 -1.02
CA LEU A 110 6.57 -6.01 -0.71
C LEU A 110 5.77 -6.75 -1.78
N SER A 111 5.15 -6.03 -2.73
CA SER A 111 4.16 -6.56 -3.68
C SER A 111 4.62 -7.81 -4.42
N TRP A 112 5.85 -7.83 -4.92
CA TRP A 112 6.37 -8.96 -5.69
C TRP A 112 6.50 -10.22 -4.83
N GLY A 113 7.13 -10.11 -3.66
CA GLY A 113 7.34 -11.23 -2.75
C GLY A 113 6.03 -11.84 -2.28
N THR A 114 5.09 -11.00 -1.84
CA THR A 114 3.80 -11.49 -1.33
C THR A 114 2.90 -12.04 -2.44
N SER A 115 3.03 -11.54 -3.68
CA SER A 115 2.36 -12.14 -4.84
C SER A 115 2.92 -13.53 -5.17
N VAL A 116 4.23 -13.71 -5.10
CA VAL A 116 4.87 -15.03 -5.30
C VAL A 116 4.41 -16.00 -4.22
N ASP A 117 4.37 -15.59 -2.96
CA ASP A 117 3.93 -16.46 -1.86
C ASP A 117 2.45 -16.81 -1.94
N ALA A 118 1.59 -15.84 -2.25
CA ALA A 118 0.18 -16.11 -2.53
C ALA A 118 -0.02 -17.07 -3.71
N THR A 119 0.80 -16.96 -4.76
CA THR A 119 0.75 -17.89 -5.90
C THR A 119 1.22 -19.29 -5.50
N ARG A 120 2.24 -19.41 -4.65
CA ARG A 120 2.68 -20.71 -4.10
C ARG A 120 1.58 -21.37 -3.28
N HIS A 121 0.86 -20.59 -2.47
CA HIS A 121 -0.30 -21.06 -1.75
C HIS A 121 -1.41 -21.56 -2.68
N PHE A 122 -1.69 -20.85 -3.77
CA PHE A 122 -2.65 -21.33 -4.76
C PHE A 122 -2.19 -22.64 -5.42
N SER A 123 -0.93 -22.71 -5.85
CA SER A 123 -0.37 -23.89 -6.51
C SER A 123 -0.40 -25.14 -5.64
N SER A 124 -0.19 -25.00 -4.32
CA SER A 124 -0.27 -26.14 -3.40
C SER A 124 -1.68 -26.73 -3.26
N LEU A 125 -2.72 -25.96 -3.64
CA LEU A 125 -4.12 -26.40 -3.61
C LEU A 125 -4.55 -27.14 -4.87
N LEU A 126 -3.83 -27.00 -6.00
CA LEU A 126 -4.18 -27.61 -7.28
C LEU A 126 -4.41 -29.14 -7.19
N PRO A 127 -3.57 -29.94 -6.51
CA PRO A 127 -3.81 -31.38 -6.36
C PRO A 127 -5.13 -31.71 -5.64
N THR A 128 -5.50 -30.90 -4.64
CA THR A 128 -6.77 -31.05 -3.90
C THR A 128 -7.98 -30.68 -4.77
N ILE A 129 -7.84 -29.69 -5.65
CA ILE A 129 -8.89 -29.29 -6.58
C ILE A 129 -9.10 -30.37 -7.66
N ASP A 130 -8.00 -30.86 -8.26
CA ASP A 130 -8.04 -31.87 -9.32
C ASP A 130 -8.64 -33.19 -8.82
N SER A 131 -8.28 -33.62 -7.61
CA SER A 131 -8.84 -34.83 -6.99
C SER A 131 -10.34 -34.71 -6.70
N LYS A 132 -10.83 -33.56 -6.25
CA LYS A 132 -12.27 -33.31 -6.08
C LYS A 132 -13.01 -33.33 -7.42
N ASN A 133 -12.45 -32.72 -8.46
CA ASN A 133 -13.06 -32.71 -9.79
C ASN A 133 -13.19 -34.12 -10.38
N LYS A 134 -12.17 -34.98 -10.22
CA LYS A 134 -12.22 -36.38 -10.68
C LYS A 134 -13.29 -37.21 -9.97
N GLN A 135 -13.51 -37.00 -8.66
CA GLN A 135 -14.57 -37.70 -7.90
C GLN A 135 -16.00 -37.28 -8.29
N VAL A 136 -16.18 -36.06 -8.78
CA VAL A 136 -17.48 -35.59 -9.27
C VAL A 136 -17.80 -36.20 -10.63
N THR A 137 -16.82 -36.31 -11.53
CA THR A 137 -17.01 -36.89 -12.87
C THR A 137 -17.18 -38.41 -12.87
N SER A 138 -16.71 -39.13 -11.85
CA SER A 138 -16.84 -40.60 -11.76
C SER A 138 -18.15 -41.07 -11.11
N LYS A 139 -19.03 -40.15 -10.73
CA LYS A 139 -20.35 -40.42 -10.12
C LYS A 139 -21.52 -40.07 -11.05
N LEU A 140 -21.23 -39.75 -12.31
CA LEU A 140 -22.17 -39.61 -13.42
C LEU A 140 -22.00 -40.80 -14.37
#